data_AF-A0A0F3R8J0-F1
#
_entry.id   AF-A0A0F3R8J0-F1
#
_cell.length_a   1.000
_cell.length_b   1.000
_cell.length_c   1.000
_cell.angle_alpha   90.00
_cell.angle_beta   90.00
_cell.angle_gamma   90.00
#
_symmetry.space_group_name_H-M   'P 1'
#
loop_
_entity.id
_entity.type
_entity.pdbx_description
1 polymer ?
#
loop_
_entity_poly.entity_id
_entity_poly.type
_entity_poly.pdbx_seq_one_letter_code
_entity_poly.pdbx_strand_id
1 'polypeptide(L)' 'MQQNISPHKLRHFLFTWLKKRGIDDALIQPYSGHETRKSLEIYSKLSLSEAQKIYEENIKNFPV' A
#
# COMPACT_ATOMS: atom_id res chain seq x y z
N MET A 1 -20.80 14.22 -13.00
CA MET A 1 -21.19 13.29 -11.92
C MET A 1 -20.37 13.64 -10.69
N GLN A 2 -20.99 14.16 -9.62
CA GLN A 2 -20.27 14.50 -8.40
C GLN A 2 -19.98 13.18 -7.65
N GLN A 3 -18.72 12.75 -7.67
CA GLN A 3 -18.30 11.57 -6.91
C GLN A 3 -18.31 11.95 -5.42
N ASN A 4 -19.28 11.43 -4.66
CA ASN A 4 -19.30 11.57 -3.20
C ASN A 4 -18.19 10.71 -2.58
N ILE A 5 -16.96 11.22 -2.66
CA ILE A 5 -15.80 10.63 -2.01
C ILE A 5 -15.79 11.12 -0.56
N SER A 6 -16.05 10.20 0.37
CA SER A 6 -15.91 10.53 1.79
C SER A 6 -14.44 10.78 2.16
N PRO A 7 -14.16 11.62 3.17
CA PRO A 7 -12.78 11.83 3.65
C PRO A 7 -12.04 10.54 3.99
N HIS A 8 -12.76 9.53 4.52
CA HIS A 8 -12.20 8.21 4.80
C HIS A 8 -11.76 7.47 3.52
N LYS A 9 -12.56 7.52 2.45
CA LYS A 9 -12.19 6.92 1.16
C LYS A 9 -10.96 7.62 0.55
N LEU A 10 -10.87 8.94 0.67
CA LEU A 10 -9.71 9.70 0.19
C LEU A 10 -8.44 9.34 0.97
N ARG A 11 -8.52 9.26 2.30
CA ARG A 11 -7.42 8.81 3.17
C ARG A 11 -6.95 7.41 2.78
N HIS A 12 -7.90 6.49 2.58
CA HIS A 12 -7.58 5.12 2.22
C HIS A 12 -6.88 5.04 0.86
N PHE A 13 -7.37 5.78 -0.14
CA PHE A 13 -6.75 5.89 -1.45
C PHE A 13 -5.32 6.44 -1.35
N LEU A 14 -5.12 7.53 -0.60
CA LEU A 14 -3.81 8.17 -0.43
C LEU A 14 -2.76 7.21 0.13
N PHE A 15 -3.05 6.54 1.25
CA PHE A 15 -2.08 5.64 1.88
C PHE A 15 -1.82 4.38 1.06
N THR A 16 -2.84 3.85 0.38
CA THR A 16 -2.65 2.78 -0.60
C THR A 16 -1.70 3.22 -1.72
N TRP A 17 -1.89 4.43 -2.24
CA TRP A 17 -1.03 4.96 -3.31
C TRP A 17 0.41 5.18 -2.85
N LEU A 18 0.63 5.72 -1.65
CA LEU A 18 1.97 5.87 -1.07
C LEU A 18 2.68 4.52 -0.87
N LYS A 19 1.96 3.50 -0.39
CA LYS A 19 2.50 2.13 -0.26
C LYS A 19 2.93 1.54 -1.59
N LYS A 20 2.12 1.71 -2.65
CA LYS A 20 2.47 1.26 -4.00
C LYS A 20 3.71 1.95 -4.57
N ARG A 21 4.02 3.17 -4.11
CA ARG A 21 5.26 3.89 -4.46
C ARG A 21 6.48 3.42 -3.67
N GLY A 22 6.32 2.44 -2.78
CA GLY A 22 7.41 1.90 -1.95
C GLY A 22 7.69 2.70 -0.68
N ILE A 23 6.78 3.57 -0.25
CA ILE A 23 6.95 4.34 0.98
C ILE A 23 6.69 3.43 2.18
N ASP A 24 7.63 3.44 3.13
CA ASP A 24 7.58 2.60 4.33
C ASP A 24 6.46 3.00 5.30
N ASP A 25 5.92 2.01 6.02
CA ASP A 25 4.85 2.23 7.01
C ASP A 25 5.27 3.21 8.12
N ALA A 26 6.56 3.22 8.50
CA ALA A 26 7.09 4.15 9.48
C ALA A 26 6.95 5.62 9.05
N LEU A 27 7.05 5.90 7.74
CA LEU A 27 6.91 7.24 7.18
C LEU A 27 5.44 7.65 7.02
N ILE A 28 4.55 6.68 6.81
CA ILE A 28 3.10 6.94 6.67
C ILE A 28 2.44 7.11 8.04
N GLN A 29 2.93 6.41 9.08
CA GLN A 29 2.33 6.36 10.41
C GLN A 29 1.94 7.74 10.98
N PRO A 30 2.83 8.76 11.02
CA PRO A 30 2.52 10.05 11.66
C PRO A 30 1.38 10.79 10.98
N TYR A 31 1.20 10.59 9.68
CA TYR A 31 0.15 11.23 8.88
C TYR A 31 -1.16 10.47 8.91
N SER A 32 -1.13 9.21 9.36
CA SER A 32 -2.26 8.31 9.23
C SER A 32 -3.29 8.42 10.34
N GLY A 33 -2.90 9.00 11.49
CA GLY A 33 -3.73 9.06 12.69
C GLY A 33 -3.94 7.71 13.37
N HIS A 34 -3.21 6.66 12.95
CA HIS A 34 -3.20 5.38 13.63
C HIS A 34 -2.19 5.40 14.78
N GLU A 35 -2.52 4.73 15.87
CA GLU A 35 -1.61 4.59 17.01
C GLU A 35 -0.52 3.53 16.76
N THR A 36 -0.80 2.54 15.92
CA THR A 36 0.12 1.42 15.67
C THR A 36 0.33 1.17 14.17
N ARG A 37 1.51 0.63 13.83
CA ARG A 37 1.84 0.20 12.46
C ARG A 37 0.98 -0.96 11.97
N LYS A 38 0.46 -1.77 12.89
CA LYS A 38 -0.45 -2.89 12.58
C LYS A 38 -1.69 -2.41 11.81
N SER A 39 -2.19 -1.21 12.14
CA SER A 39 -3.33 -0.63 11.43
C SER A 39 -3.02 -0.25 9.97
N LEU A 40 -1.75 -0.10 9.59
CA LEU A 40 -1.33 0.19 8.22
C LEU A 40 -1.21 -1.05 7.34
N GLU A 41 -1.19 -2.27 7.92
CA GLU A 41 -1.10 -3.53 7.16
C GLU A 41 -2.25 -3.71 6.15
N ILE A 42 -3.38 -3.03 6.38
CA ILE A 42 -4.52 -3.01 5.46
C ILE A 42 -4.14 -2.46 4.07
N TYR A 43 -3.16 -1.53 4.01
CA TYR A 43 -2.68 -0.93 2.77
C TYR A 43 -1.64 -1.83 2.07
N SER A 44 -0.92 -2.65 2.83
CA SER A 44 0.07 -3.61 2.32
C SER A 44 -0.56 -4.84 1.66
N LYS A 45 -1.78 -5.24 2.05
CA LYS A 45 -2.47 -6.38 1.40
C LYS A 45 -2.74 -6.13 -0.09
N LEU A 46 -2.91 -4.87 -0.49
CA LEU A 46 -3.16 -4.48 -1.89
C LEU A 46 -1.89 -4.51 -2.74
N SER A 47 -0.69 -4.42 -2.14
CA SER A 47 0.57 -4.57 -2.86
C SER A 47 0.97 -6.03 -3.06
N LEU A 48 0.27 -6.98 -2.45
CA LEU A 48 0.64 -8.40 -2.48
C LEU A 48 0.42 -9.03 -3.87
N SER A 49 -0.62 -8.59 -4.59
CA SER A 49 -0.85 -9.00 -5.99
C SER A 49 0.19 -8.41 -6.96
N GLU A 50 0.62 -7.17 -6.72
CA GLU A 50 1.71 -6.54 -7.49
C GLU A 50 3.06 -7.20 -7.15
N ALA A 51 3.31 -7.50 -5.87
CA ALA A 51 4.49 -8.22 -5.41
C ALA A 51 4.57 -9.63 -6.00
N GLN A 52 3.43 -10.33 -6.11
CA GLN A 52 3.36 -11.64 -6.75
C GLN A 52 3.81 -11.57 -8.21
N LYS A 53 3.32 -10.58 -8.97
CA LYS A 53 3.73 -10.39 -10.36
C LYS A 53 5.23 -10.10 -10.49
N ILE A 54 5.76 -9.21 -9.65
CA ILE A 54 7.19 -8.88 -9.63
C ILE A 54 8.02 -10.12 -9.27
N TYR A 55 7.59 -10.90 -8.29
CA TYR A 55 8.23 -12.16 -7.91
C TYR A 55 8.25 -13.15 -9.08
N GLU A 56 7.12 -13.39 -9.72
CA GLU A 56 6.99 -14.30 -10.88
C GLU A 56 7.87 -13.87 -12.07
N GLU A 57 8.07 -12.57 -12.28
CA GLU A 57 8.96 -12.06 -13.31
C GLU A 57 10.44 -12.27 -12.96
N ASN A 58 10.82 -12.03 -11.70
CA ASN A 58 12.22 -12.12 -11.26
C ASN A 58 12.69 -13.57 -11.07
N ILE A 59 11.83 -14.45 -10.54
CA ILE A 59 12.19 -15.84 -10.23
C ILE A 59 12.56 -16.64 -11.50
N LYS A 60 12.06 -16.23 -12.68
CA LYS A 60 12.42 -16.85 -13.97
C LYS A 60 13.88 -16.67 -14.36
N ASN A 61 14.52 -15.62 -13.85
CA ASN A 61 15.93 -15.32 -14.11
C ASN A 61 16.83 -15.76 -12.93
N PHE A 62 16.30 -16.56 -12.00
CA PHE A 62 17.05 -17.02 -10.85
C PHE A 62 18.14 -18.01 -11.31
N PRO A 63 19.43 -17.72 -11.07
CA PRO A 63 20.52 -18.51 -11.60
C PRO A 63 20.75 -19.77 -10.74
N VAL A 64 20.06 -20.86 -11.07
CA VAL A 64 20.29 -22.20 -10.52
C VAL A 64 20.33 -23.22 -11.65
#